data_AF-A0A952RGD7-F1
#
_entry.id   AF-A0A952RGD7-F1
#
_cell.length_a   1.000
_cell.length_b   1.000
_cell.length_c   1.000
_cell.angle_alpha   90.00
_cell.angle_beta   90.00
_cell.angle_gamma   90.00
#
_symmetry.space_group_name_H-M   'P 1'
#
loop_
_entity.id
_entity.type
_entity.pdbx_description
1 polymer ?
#
loop_
_entity_poly.entity_id
_entity_poly.type
_entity_poly.pdbx_seq_one_letter_code
_entity_poly.pdbx_strand_id
1 'polypeptide(L)'
;MLRLLRLFLAAFWQTLKRRRTRGPARPSWSFSFECVVAFLRLDWEESSTWPLPRVRAVTDARPIPQDQVKKTATRDGTLAGLRTRWFVPPGARDDGALLFFHGGSYAFGSAWTTHADVIARLALASGVTAIAVDYRLAPEDPFPAAHEDAITAFDALVADGMKADRIVVGGDSAGGNLALELQLALRDRGGPQAKGALLLSPWADLEMPGASFLDNDPYDFGDRKTLVAQAKAYAGEVPLSDPRLSPVNASFAGLAPAFVSAGECEIPRDDILRLAARMKDDGVDVTLDVAPDMPHDPAVFAQYHPNGEAALQAAARWIKAQLPAPR
;
A
#
# COMPACT_ATOMS: atom_id res chain seq x y z
N MET A 1 1.01 8.02 25.62
CA MET A 1 0.65 9.44 25.40
C MET A 1 1.86 10.39 25.42
N LEU A 2 2.73 10.38 26.45
CA LEU A 2 3.87 11.31 26.54
C LEU A 2 4.82 11.28 25.32
N ARG A 3 5.08 10.10 24.73
CA ARG A 3 5.92 9.95 23.53
C ARG A 3 5.35 10.70 22.32
N LEU A 4 4.09 10.44 21.97
CA LEU A 4 3.46 11.04 20.78
C LEU A 4 3.39 12.56 20.92
N LEU A 5 3.10 13.08 22.12
CA LEU A 5 3.12 14.51 22.38
C LEU A 5 4.53 15.11 22.19
N ARG A 6 5.58 14.45 22.69
CA ARG A 6 6.96 14.88 22.47
C ARG A 6 7.31 14.94 20.98
N LEU A 7 6.96 13.91 20.22
CA LEU A 7 7.21 13.84 18.78
C LEU A 7 6.44 14.92 18.01
N PHE A 8 5.17 15.14 18.36
CA PHE A 8 4.36 16.20 17.74
C PHE A 8 4.94 17.59 18.00
N LEU A 9 5.35 17.89 19.24
CA LEU A 9 6.01 19.15 19.57
C LEU A 9 7.33 19.31 18.82
N ALA A 10 8.13 18.24 18.70
CA ALA A 10 9.37 18.27 17.94
C ALA A 10 9.12 18.55 16.44
N ALA A 11 8.16 17.86 15.83
CA ALA A 11 7.75 18.08 14.44
C ALA A 11 7.26 19.51 14.19
N PHE A 12 6.45 20.05 15.12
CA PHE A 12 5.99 21.44 15.08
C PHE A 12 7.14 22.43 15.07
N TRP A 13 8.10 22.30 16.01
CA TRP A 13 9.24 23.22 16.11
C TRP A 13 10.21 23.08 14.93
N GLN A 14 10.43 21.86 14.43
CA GLN A 14 11.23 21.63 13.21
C GLN A 14 10.59 22.31 12.00
N THR A 15 9.29 22.12 11.80
CA THR A 15 8.51 22.73 10.71
C THR A 15 8.55 24.26 10.81
N LEU A 16 8.33 24.82 12.00
CA LEU A 16 8.37 26.26 12.24
C LEU A 16 9.75 26.85 11.92
N LYS A 17 10.83 26.20 12.38
CA LYS A 17 12.20 26.64 12.11
C LYS A 17 12.53 26.59 10.63
N ARG A 18 12.15 25.51 9.95
CA ARG A 18 12.35 25.35 8.50
C ARG A 18 11.62 26.44 7.73
N ARG A 19 10.33 26.66 8.01
CA ARG A 19 9.54 27.68 7.31
C ARG A 19 10.07 29.10 7.48
N ARG A 20 10.56 29.44 8.67
CA ARG A 20 11.18 30.75 8.92
C ARG A 20 12.51 30.96 8.17
N THR A 21 13.21 29.89 7.81
CA THR A 21 14.57 29.98 7.23
C THR A 21 14.65 29.62 5.75
N ARG A 22 13.80 28.70 5.28
CA ARG A 22 13.84 28.09 3.94
C ARG A 22 12.47 27.99 3.26
N GLY A 23 11.39 28.45 3.89
CA GLY A 23 10.03 28.28 3.38
C GLY A 23 9.46 26.86 3.58
N PRO A 24 8.33 26.50 2.92
CA PRO A 24 7.70 25.18 3.06
C PRO A 24 8.55 24.05 2.46
N ALA A 25 8.38 22.83 2.98
CA ALA A 25 9.10 21.65 2.49
C ALA A 25 8.89 21.38 1.01
N ARG A 26 7.63 21.45 0.60
CA ARG A 26 7.20 21.38 -0.78
C ARG A 26 6.17 22.49 -1.05
N PRO A 27 6.04 22.95 -2.31
CA PRO A 27 5.12 24.02 -2.66
C PRO A 27 3.68 23.80 -2.17
N SER A 28 3.12 22.60 -2.33
CA SER A 28 1.73 22.32 -1.94
C SER A 28 1.51 22.11 -0.45
N TRP A 29 2.57 21.93 0.34
CA TRP A 29 2.43 21.53 1.74
C TRP A 29 1.92 22.68 2.59
N SER A 30 0.79 22.48 3.25
CA SER A 30 0.36 23.35 4.34
C SER A 30 1.27 23.15 5.56
N PHE A 31 1.25 24.11 6.50
CA PHE A 31 2.02 23.97 7.74
C PHE A 31 1.64 22.70 8.51
N SER A 32 0.34 22.39 8.58
CA SER A 32 -0.17 21.20 9.27
C SER A 32 0.26 19.91 8.57
N PHE A 33 0.21 19.85 7.24
CA PHE A 33 0.64 18.67 6.50
C PHE A 33 2.14 18.42 6.65
N GLU A 34 2.96 19.47 6.57
CA GLU A 34 4.40 19.37 6.83
C GLU A 34 4.71 18.88 8.25
N CYS A 35 3.93 19.31 9.26
CA CYS A 35 4.05 18.77 10.63
C CYS A 35 3.69 17.28 10.70
N VAL A 36 2.68 16.82 9.94
CA VAL A 36 2.31 15.39 9.87
C VAL A 36 3.45 14.57 9.27
N VAL A 37 4.02 14.99 8.14
CA VAL A 37 5.13 14.26 7.52
C VAL A 37 6.37 14.27 8.43
N ALA A 38 6.72 15.41 9.02
CA ALA A 38 7.82 15.50 9.98
C ALA A 38 7.59 14.62 11.22
N PHE A 39 6.35 14.55 11.72
CA PHE A 39 6.00 13.65 12.82
C PHE A 39 6.20 12.18 12.44
N LEU A 40 5.74 11.77 11.26
CA LEU A 40 5.91 10.40 10.77
C LEU A 40 7.40 10.05 10.61
N ARG A 41 8.21 10.96 10.07
CA ARG A 41 9.66 10.78 9.97
C ARG A 41 10.32 10.58 11.34
N LEU A 42 10.02 11.43 12.32
CA LEU A 42 10.57 11.30 13.67
C LEU A 42 10.09 10.02 14.37
N ASP A 43 8.83 9.64 14.15
CA ASP A 43 8.28 8.40 14.68
C ASP A 43 8.97 7.17 14.08
N TRP A 44 9.26 7.19 12.78
CA TRP A 44 10.00 6.16 12.06
C TRP A 44 11.46 6.07 12.52
N GLU A 45 12.18 7.18 12.58
CA GLU A 45 13.57 7.24 13.05
C GLU A 45 13.72 6.69 14.47
N GLU A 46 12.75 6.97 15.36
CA GLU A 46 12.78 6.43 16.71
C GLU A 46 12.39 4.95 16.75
N SER A 47 11.30 4.56 16.08
CA SER A 47 10.73 3.21 16.18
C SER A 47 11.51 2.15 15.41
N SER A 48 12.19 2.51 14.32
CA SER A 48 13.04 1.60 13.53
C SER A 48 14.19 0.97 14.34
N THR A 49 14.55 1.56 15.49
CA THR A 49 15.58 1.04 16.40
C THR A 49 15.07 0.04 17.44
N TRP A 50 13.75 -0.18 17.50
CA TRP A 50 13.13 -0.99 18.54
C TRP A 50 12.98 -2.46 18.13
N PRO A 51 12.78 -3.37 19.11
CA PRO A 51 12.33 -4.72 18.81
C PRO A 51 10.99 -4.71 18.06
N LEU A 52 10.85 -5.53 17.01
CA LEU A 52 9.68 -5.56 16.14
C LEU A 52 8.34 -5.73 16.88
N PRO A 53 8.20 -6.58 17.92
CA PRO A 53 6.93 -6.67 18.67
C PRO A 53 6.48 -5.33 19.26
N ARG A 54 7.43 -4.48 19.68
CA ARG A 54 7.13 -3.13 20.17
C ARG A 54 6.74 -2.19 19.02
N VAL A 55 7.39 -2.31 17.86
CA VAL A 55 7.03 -1.54 16.66
C VAL A 55 5.60 -1.85 16.24
N ARG A 56 5.23 -3.14 16.15
CA ARG A 56 3.87 -3.60 15.85
C ARG A 56 2.86 -3.02 16.84
N ALA A 57 3.07 -3.25 18.14
CA ALA A 57 2.17 -2.77 19.18
C ALA A 57 1.95 -1.25 19.16
N VAL A 58 3.02 -0.45 18.95
CA VAL A 58 2.90 1.02 18.88
C VAL A 58 2.24 1.48 17.60
N THR A 59 2.53 0.82 16.48
CA THR A 59 1.95 1.13 15.16
C THR A 59 0.45 0.82 15.15
N ASP A 60 0.03 -0.31 15.71
CA ASP A 60 -1.37 -0.70 15.84
C ASP A 60 -2.16 0.18 16.82
N ALA A 61 -1.49 0.69 17.85
CA ALA A 61 -2.10 1.61 18.81
C ALA A 61 -2.13 3.08 18.33
N ARG A 62 -1.65 3.38 17.11
CA ARG A 62 -1.71 4.75 16.59
C ARG A 62 -3.18 5.18 16.44
N PRO A 63 -3.56 6.39 16.92
CA PRO A 63 -4.91 6.89 16.78
C PRO A 63 -5.14 7.43 15.36
N ILE A 64 -5.28 6.50 14.40
CA ILE A 64 -5.63 6.84 13.02
C ILE A 64 -7.13 7.11 12.96
N PRO A 65 -7.58 8.18 12.28
CA PRO A 65 -9.00 8.44 12.09
C PRO A 65 -9.73 7.21 11.56
N GLN A 66 -10.89 6.88 12.13
CA GLN A 66 -11.71 5.71 11.74
C GLN A 66 -13.09 6.15 11.22
N ASP A 67 -13.24 7.43 10.87
CA ASP A 67 -14.56 7.99 10.55
C ASP A 67 -15.13 7.44 9.26
N GLN A 68 -14.29 7.01 8.31
CA GLN A 68 -14.76 6.36 7.08
C GLN A 68 -15.14 4.90 7.35
N VAL A 69 -14.46 4.22 8.26
CA VAL A 69 -14.84 2.86 8.68
C VAL A 69 -16.26 2.83 9.24
N LYS A 70 -16.64 3.82 10.06
CA LYS A 70 -18.01 3.96 10.61
C LYS A 70 -19.09 4.15 9.54
N LYS A 71 -18.73 4.55 8.33
CA LYS A 71 -19.66 4.71 7.19
C LYS A 71 -19.78 3.44 6.34
N THR A 72 -19.02 2.40 6.67
CA THR A 72 -19.11 1.08 6.04
C THR A 72 -19.72 0.08 7.03
N ALA A 73 -20.44 -0.91 6.53
CA ALA A 73 -20.74 -2.10 7.32
C ALA A 73 -19.48 -2.98 7.33
N THR A 74 -18.93 -3.23 8.53
CA THR A 74 -17.73 -4.08 8.67
C THR A 74 -18.09 -5.48 9.15
N ARG A 75 -17.48 -6.50 8.54
CA ARG A 75 -17.61 -7.90 8.95
C ARG A 75 -16.25 -8.57 9.03
N ASP A 76 -15.98 -9.19 10.17
CA ASP A 76 -14.79 -10.02 10.36
C ASP A 76 -15.09 -11.44 9.89
N GLY A 77 -14.10 -12.10 9.29
CA GLY A 77 -14.26 -13.45 8.75
C GLY A 77 -12.93 -14.14 8.52
N THR A 78 -12.99 -15.27 7.83
CA THR A 78 -11.81 -16.03 7.43
C THR A 78 -11.93 -16.53 6.00
N LEU A 79 -10.83 -16.52 5.25
CA LEU A 79 -10.70 -17.14 3.94
C LEU A 79 -9.65 -18.26 4.05
N ALA A 80 -10.09 -19.51 4.03
CA ALA A 80 -9.20 -20.68 4.22
C ALA A 80 -8.26 -20.56 5.44
N GLY A 81 -8.78 -20.03 6.56
CA GLY A 81 -8.02 -19.83 7.80
C GLY A 81 -7.32 -18.47 7.93
N LEU A 82 -7.18 -17.71 6.84
CA LEU A 82 -6.63 -16.35 6.87
C LEU A 82 -7.65 -15.37 7.44
N ARG A 83 -7.24 -14.54 8.39
CA ARG A 83 -8.13 -13.53 8.98
C ARG A 83 -8.44 -12.45 7.95
N THR A 84 -9.71 -12.13 7.81
CA THR A 84 -10.17 -11.09 6.88
C THR A 84 -11.11 -10.10 7.52
N ARG A 85 -11.05 -8.86 7.03
CA ARG A 85 -12.01 -7.81 7.37
C ARG A 85 -12.64 -7.26 6.11
N TRP A 86 -13.97 -7.26 6.09
CA TRP A 86 -14.77 -6.80 4.98
C TRP A 86 -15.26 -5.40 5.27
N PHE A 87 -15.16 -4.51 4.28
CA PHE A 87 -15.63 -3.14 4.31
C PHE A 87 -16.67 -2.97 3.21
N VAL A 88 -17.94 -3.01 3.61
CA VAL A 88 -19.08 -2.96 2.68
C VAL A 88 -19.64 -1.54 2.67
N PRO A 89 -19.46 -0.76 1.58
CA PRO A 89 -20.02 0.57 1.50
C PRO A 89 -21.56 0.51 1.35
N PRO A 90 -22.31 1.58 1.73
CA PRO A 90 -23.73 1.64 1.47
C PRO A 90 -24.03 1.53 -0.03
N GLY A 91 -24.96 0.65 -0.40
CA GLY A 91 -25.27 0.38 -1.81
C GLY A 91 -24.13 -0.32 -2.56
N ALA A 92 -23.27 -1.06 -1.86
CA ALA A 92 -22.23 -1.88 -2.47
C ALA A 92 -22.81 -2.73 -3.60
N ARG A 93 -22.09 -2.77 -4.72
CA ARG A 93 -22.37 -3.73 -5.79
C ARG A 93 -22.20 -5.17 -5.28
N ASP A 94 -22.94 -6.10 -5.87
CA ASP A 94 -22.94 -7.53 -5.53
C ASP A 94 -22.10 -8.38 -6.48
N ASP A 95 -21.56 -7.80 -7.55
CA ASP A 95 -20.92 -8.50 -8.66
C ASP A 95 -19.42 -8.22 -8.80
N GLY A 96 -18.75 -7.74 -7.74
CA GLY A 96 -17.28 -7.65 -7.67
C GLY A 96 -16.74 -7.14 -6.34
N ALA A 97 -15.43 -7.35 -6.14
CA ALA A 97 -14.74 -6.98 -4.90
C ALA A 97 -13.32 -6.47 -5.15
N LEU A 98 -12.78 -5.74 -4.18
CA LEU A 98 -11.37 -5.42 -4.03
C LEU A 98 -10.75 -6.36 -2.98
N LEU A 99 -9.86 -7.27 -3.38
CA LEU A 99 -9.02 -8.04 -2.45
C LEU A 99 -7.79 -7.20 -2.10
N PHE A 100 -7.67 -6.76 -0.85
CA PHE A 100 -6.67 -5.78 -0.42
C PHE A 100 -5.62 -6.39 0.53
N PHE A 101 -4.34 -6.12 0.24
CA PHE A 101 -3.19 -6.46 1.08
C PHE A 101 -2.56 -5.17 1.61
N HIS A 102 -2.39 -5.09 2.93
CA HIS A 102 -1.86 -3.89 3.56
C HIS A 102 -0.35 -3.73 3.35
N GLY A 103 0.13 -2.49 3.34
CA GLY A 103 1.55 -2.15 3.44
C GLY A 103 2.13 -2.36 4.84
N GLY A 104 3.42 -2.00 5.01
CA GLY A 104 4.18 -2.20 6.25
C GLY A 104 5.38 -3.14 6.11
N SER A 105 5.97 -3.14 4.91
CA SER A 105 7.25 -3.81 4.61
C SER A 105 7.30 -5.30 4.96
N TYR A 106 6.17 -6.00 4.81
CA TYR A 106 5.96 -7.39 5.24
C TYR A 106 6.22 -7.66 6.73
N ALA A 107 6.38 -6.63 7.57
CA ALA A 107 6.81 -6.77 8.96
C ALA A 107 5.78 -6.26 9.97
N PHE A 108 4.87 -5.38 9.56
CA PHE A 108 3.80 -4.83 10.39
C PHE A 108 2.65 -4.35 9.50
N GLY A 109 1.59 -3.82 10.12
CA GLY A 109 0.37 -3.42 9.44
C GLY A 109 -0.78 -4.38 9.76
N SER A 110 -2.01 -3.89 9.58
CA SER A 110 -3.23 -4.66 9.77
C SER A 110 -4.43 -3.93 9.15
N ALA A 111 -5.38 -4.73 8.67
CA ALA A 111 -6.69 -4.28 8.23
C ALA A 111 -7.57 -3.72 9.37
N TRP A 112 -7.25 -3.98 10.64
CA TRP A 112 -8.06 -3.49 11.77
C TRP A 112 -7.64 -2.14 12.31
N THR A 113 -6.40 -1.73 12.05
CA THR A 113 -5.77 -0.55 12.68
C THR A 113 -5.25 0.40 11.60
N THR A 114 -4.06 0.10 11.09
CA THR A 114 -3.22 0.95 10.24
C THR A 114 -3.84 1.29 8.91
N HIS A 115 -4.55 0.34 8.29
CA HIS A 115 -5.07 0.48 6.94
C HIS A 115 -6.59 0.57 6.88
N ALA A 116 -7.28 0.42 8.01
CA ALA A 116 -8.74 0.37 8.05
C ALA A 116 -9.40 1.60 7.39
N ASP A 117 -8.87 2.81 7.63
CA ASP A 117 -9.42 4.05 7.07
C ASP A 117 -9.21 4.17 5.56
N VAL A 118 -8.01 3.89 5.04
CA VAL A 118 -7.75 3.97 3.59
C VAL A 118 -8.55 2.91 2.82
N ILE A 119 -8.68 1.70 3.39
CA ILE A 119 -9.50 0.64 2.80
C ILE A 119 -10.98 1.03 2.77
N ALA A 120 -11.50 1.58 3.88
CA ALA A 120 -12.87 2.07 3.93
C ALA A 120 -13.11 3.22 2.95
N ARG A 121 -12.14 4.13 2.77
CA ARG A 121 -12.21 5.20 1.77
C ARG A 121 -12.27 4.67 0.34
N LEU A 122 -11.41 3.70 0.00
CA LEU A 122 -11.43 3.06 -1.31
C LEU A 122 -12.78 2.37 -1.56
N ALA A 123 -13.31 1.65 -0.56
CA ALA A 123 -14.60 1.00 -0.64
C ALA A 123 -15.74 2.01 -0.88
N LEU A 124 -15.81 3.08 -0.08
CA LEU A 124 -16.82 4.14 -0.20
C LEU A 124 -16.75 4.87 -1.55
N ALA A 125 -15.55 5.25 -1.99
CA ALA A 125 -15.36 6.02 -3.21
C ALA A 125 -15.59 5.17 -4.49
N SER A 126 -15.23 3.89 -4.46
CA SER A 126 -15.44 2.98 -5.60
C SER A 126 -16.85 2.38 -5.65
N GLY A 127 -17.54 2.30 -4.50
CA GLY A 127 -18.81 1.58 -4.36
C GLY A 127 -18.64 0.06 -4.36
N VAL A 128 -17.41 -0.43 -4.15
CA VAL A 128 -17.04 -1.84 -4.20
C VAL A 128 -16.73 -2.33 -2.79
N THR A 129 -17.15 -3.56 -2.47
CA THR A 129 -16.75 -4.20 -1.21
C THR A 129 -15.24 -4.44 -1.22
N ALA A 130 -14.55 -3.94 -0.20
CA ALA A 130 -13.14 -4.25 0.02
C ALA A 130 -12.99 -5.38 1.05
N ILE A 131 -12.18 -6.38 0.72
CA ILE A 131 -11.89 -7.56 1.53
C ILE A 131 -10.41 -7.52 1.83
N ALA A 132 -10.07 -7.15 3.05
CA ALA A 132 -8.68 -7.02 3.48
C ALA A 132 -8.21 -8.30 4.19
N VAL A 133 -6.97 -8.71 3.91
CA VAL A 133 -6.35 -9.92 4.48
C VAL A 133 -5.21 -9.51 5.42
N ASP A 134 -5.23 -10.00 6.65
CA ASP A 134 -4.06 -9.95 7.55
C ASP A 134 -3.20 -11.19 7.25
N TYR A 135 -2.26 -11.04 6.32
CA TYR A 135 -1.35 -12.09 5.87
C TYR A 135 -0.17 -12.29 6.84
N ARG A 136 0.52 -13.43 6.76
CA ARG A 136 1.68 -13.77 7.59
C ARG A 136 2.85 -12.80 7.36
N LEU A 137 3.54 -12.42 8.43
CA LEU A 137 4.55 -11.37 8.43
C LEU A 137 5.94 -11.90 8.79
N ALA A 138 6.95 -11.32 8.17
CA ALA A 138 8.35 -11.51 8.52
C ALA A 138 8.70 -10.79 9.84
N PRO A 139 9.72 -11.28 10.57
CA PRO A 139 10.59 -12.41 10.26
C PRO A 139 10.04 -13.77 10.72
N GLU A 140 8.89 -13.81 11.41
CA GLU A 140 8.33 -15.07 11.89
C GLU A 140 7.97 -16.00 10.73
N ASP A 141 7.43 -15.42 9.66
CA ASP A 141 7.04 -16.08 8.44
C ASP A 141 7.66 -15.34 7.23
N PRO A 142 8.93 -15.62 6.87
CA PRO A 142 9.56 -15.02 5.69
C PRO A 142 8.91 -15.53 4.40
N PHE A 143 9.34 -14.99 3.26
CA PHE A 143 8.97 -15.48 1.94
C PHE A 143 9.16 -17.01 1.84
N PRO A 144 8.18 -17.76 1.30
CA PRO A 144 7.01 -17.29 0.54
C PRO A 144 5.71 -17.15 1.35
N ALA A 145 5.73 -17.05 2.68
CA ALA A 145 4.49 -17.14 3.48
C ALA A 145 3.39 -16.13 3.08
N ALA A 146 3.72 -14.83 2.97
CA ALA A 146 2.78 -13.81 2.52
C ALA A 146 2.26 -14.08 1.09
N HIS A 147 3.15 -14.54 0.21
CA HIS A 147 2.84 -14.89 -1.18
C HIS A 147 1.82 -16.05 -1.26
N GLU A 148 2.04 -17.10 -0.48
CA GLU A 148 1.12 -18.23 -0.35
C GLU A 148 -0.25 -17.80 0.21
N ASP A 149 -0.25 -16.88 1.18
CA ASP A 149 -1.48 -16.35 1.76
C ASP A 149 -2.30 -15.54 0.74
N ALA A 150 -1.64 -14.76 -0.11
CA ALA A 150 -2.31 -14.01 -1.17
C ALA A 150 -2.99 -14.95 -2.18
N ILE A 151 -2.30 -16.02 -2.61
CA ILE A 151 -2.86 -17.05 -3.49
C ILE A 151 -4.03 -17.75 -2.80
N THR A 152 -3.85 -18.16 -1.55
CA THR A 152 -4.88 -18.84 -0.75
C THR A 152 -6.13 -17.99 -0.57
N ALA A 153 -5.98 -16.70 -0.30
CA ALA A 153 -7.11 -15.77 -0.17
C ALA A 153 -7.87 -15.60 -1.49
N PHE A 154 -7.16 -15.46 -2.61
CA PHE A 154 -7.77 -15.34 -3.93
C PHE A 154 -8.53 -16.63 -4.30
N ASP A 155 -7.91 -17.78 -4.13
CA ASP A 155 -8.50 -19.08 -4.46
C ASP A 155 -9.72 -19.39 -3.59
N ALA A 156 -9.69 -19.01 -2.31
CA ALA A 156 -10.83 -19.13 -1.41
C ALA A 156 -12.03 -18.28 -1.87
N LEU A 157 -11.81 -17.04 -2.30
CA LEU A 157 -12.89 -16.20 -2.85
C LEU A 157 -13.50 -16.81 -4.11
N VAL A 158 -12.65 -17.36 -5.00
CA VAL A 158 -13.12 -18.01 -6.22
C VAL A 158 -13.90 -19.29 -5.90
N ALA A 159 -13.44 -20.08 -4.93
CA ALA A 159 -14.13 -21.28 -4.46
C ALA A 159 -15.49 -20.96 -3.81
N ASP A 160 -15.60 -19.83 -3.11
CA ASP A 160 -16.86 -19.32 -2.52
C ASP A 160 -17.81 -18.72 -3.58
N GLY A 161 -17.47 -18.79 -4.86
CA GLY A 161 -18.33 -18.45 -5.99
C GLY A 161 -18.12 -17.06 -6.58
N MET A 162 -17.13 -16.30 -6.08
CA MET A 162 -16.76 -15.03 -6.69
C MET A 162 -16.03 -15.28 -8.02
N LYS A 163 -16.42 -14.61 -9.10
CA LYS A 163 -15.73 -14.77 -10.37
C LYS A 163 -14.38 -14.07 -10.33
N ALA A 164 -13.31 -14.74 -10.76
CA ALA A 164 -11.96 -14.17 -10.82
C ALA A 164 -11.92 -12.85 -11.62
N ASP A 165 -12.64 -12.79 -12.75
CA ASP A 165 -12.79 -11.58 -13.59
C ASP A 165 -13.68 -10.48 -12.99
N ARG A 166 -14.07 -10.63 -11.72
CA ARG A 166 -14.78 -9.66 -10.89
C ARG A 166 -14.03 -9.28 -9.62
N ILE A 167 -12.79 -9.75 -9.46
CA ILE A 167 -11.91 -9.41 -8.34
C ILE A 167 -10.85 -8.46 -8.83
N VAL A 168 -10.77 -7.27 -8.27
CA VAL A 168 -9.55 -6.43 -8.37
C VAL A 168 -8.67 -6.81 -7.19
N VAL A 169 -7.41 -7.16 -7.44
CA VAL A 169 -6.43 -7.35 -6.35
C VAL A 169 -5.67 -6.05 -6.15
N GLY A 170 -5.29 -5.73 -4.93
CA GLY A 170 -4.58 -4.49 -4.68
C GLY A 170 -3.96 -4.39 -3.30
N GLY A 171 -3.21 -3.33 -3.11
CA GLY A 171 -2.53 -3.05 -1.87
C GLY A 171 -1.63 -1.83 -1.99
N ASP A 172 -1.05 -1.44 -0.86
CA ASP A 172 -0.09 -0.35 -0.77
C ASP A 172 1.30 -0.84 -0.37
N SER A 173 2.36 -0.18 -0.85
CA SER A 173 3.75 -0.50 -0.50
C SER A 173 4.08 -2.00 -0.71
N ALA A 174 4.46 -2.73 0.34
CA ALA A 174 4.63 -4.18 0.34
C ALA A 174 3.36 -4.95 -0.06
N GLY A 175 2.18 -4.49 0.34
CA GLY A 175 0.91 -5.08 -0.09
C GLY A 175 0.61 -4.83 -1.57
N GLY A 176 1.07 -3.69 -2.11
CA GLY A 176 1.06 -3.41 -3.54
C GLY A 176 1.98 -4.37 -4.29
N ASN A 177 3.18 -4.63 -3.76
CA ASN A 177 4.06 -5.66 -4.29
C ASN A 177 3.41 -7.05 -4.25
N LEU A 178 2.84 -7.44 -3.12
CA LEU A 178 2.14 -8.72 -2.94
C LEU A 178 0.96 -8.91 -3.91
N ALA A 179 0.21 -7.85 -4.21
CA ALA A 179 -0.85 -7.89 -5.22
C ALA A 179 -0.30 -8.17 -6.63
N LEU A 180 0.87 -7.62 -6.96
CA LEU A 180 1.54 -7.88 -8.24
C LEU A 180 2.15 -9.29 -8.28
N GLU A 181 2.76 -9.75 -7.19
CA GLU A 181 3.25 -11.13 -7.06
C GLU A 181 2.12 -12.15 -7.27
N LEU A 182 0.94 -11.89 -6.68
CA LEU A 182 -0.24 -12.72 -6.89
C LEU A 182 -0.64 -12.77 -8.37
N GLN A 183 -0.69 -11.63 -9.06
CA GLN A 183 -1.04 -11.62 -10.49
C GLN A 183 -0.06 -12.41 -11.35
N LEU A 184 1.25 -12.29 -11.08
CA LEU A 184 2.27 -13.10 -11.73
C LEU A 184 2.04 -14.60 -11.47
N ALA A 185 1.80 -15.00 -10.21
CA ALA A 185 1.53 -16.39 -9.86
C ALA A 185 0.26 -16.93 -10.54
N LEU A 186 -0.82 -16.14 -10.59
CA LEU A 186 -2.05 -16.50 -11.29
C LEU A 186 -1.81 -16.72 -12.78
N ARG A 187 -0.95 -15.89 -13.40
CA ARG A 187 -0.64 -16.01 -14.83
C ARG A 187 0.21 -17.25 -15.09
N ASP A 188 1.26 -17.45 -14.30
CA ASP A 188 2.23 -18.52 -14.51
C ASP A 188 1.61 -19.90 -14.34
N ARG A 189 0.57 -20.03 -13.50
CA ARG A 189 -0.20 -21.27 -13.34
C ARG A 189 -1.29 -21.50 -14.41
N GLY A 190 -1.48 -20.56 -15.35
CA GLY A 190 -2.45 -20.68 -16.45
C GLY A 190 -3.93 -20.68 -16.02
N GLY A 191 -4.23 -20.15 -14.82
CA GLY A 191 -5.58 -20.11 -14.25
C GLY A 191 -6.33 -18.79 -14.52
N PRO A 192 -7.56 -18.65 -13.97
CA PRO A 192 -8.30 -17.40 -14.04
C PRO A 192 -7.51 -16.23 -13.43
N GLN A 193 -7.39 -15.14 -14.17
CA GLN A 193 -6.76 -13.90 -13.71
C GLN A 193 -7.73 -13.06 -12.87
N ALA A 194 -7.18 -12.30 -11.93
CA ALA A 194 -7.93 -11.18 -11.36
C ALA A 194 -8.23 -10.15 -12.46
N LYS A 195 -9.29 -9.37 -12.28
CA LYS A 195 -9.73 -8.36 -13.25
C LYS A 195 -8.69 -7.26 -13.49
N GLY A 196 -7.89 -6.94 -12.48
CA GLY A 196 -6.83 -5.95 -12.56
C GLY A 196 -6.08 -5.82 -11.23
N ALA A 197 -4.97 -5.09 -11.25
CA ALA A 197 -4.12 -4.83 -10.08
C ALA A 197 -4.13 -3.34 -9.68
N LEU A 198 -4.53 -3.03 -8.45
CA LEU A 198 -4.39 -1.71 -7.84
C LEU A 198 -3.09 -1.66 -7.03
N LEU A 199 -2.05 -1.06 -7.58
CA LEU A 199 -0.71 -0.99 -7.01
C LEU A 199 -0.45 0.42 -6.47
N LEU A 200 -0.68 0.64 -5.17
CA LEU A 200 -0.43 1.93 -4.52
C LEU A 200 1.01 1.97 -4.01
N SER A 201 1.84 2.86 -4.54
CA SER A 201 3.27 3.00 -4.22
C SER A 201 4.02 1.66 -4.06
N PRO A 202 3.92 0.73 -5.03
CA PRO A 202 4.33 -0.65 -4.84
C PRO A 202 5.84 -0.78 -4.60
N TRP A 203 6.24 -1.49 -3.55
CA TRP A 203 7.66 -1.77 -3.27
C TRP A 203 8.14 -3.01 -4.05
N ALA A 204 8.23 -2.89 -5.38
CA ALA A 204 8.44 -4.01 -6.30
C ALA A 204 9.89 -4.26 -6.74
N ASP A 205 10.83 -3.49 -6.21
CA ASP A 205 12.28 -3.72 -6.29
C ASP A 205 12.88 -3.67 -4.88
N LEU A 206 13.19 -4.84 -4.33
CA LEU A 206 13.78 -4.98 -3.00
C LEU A 206 15.29 -4.71 -2.99
N GLU A 207 15.94 -4.57 -4.15
CA GLU A 207 17.33 -4.09 -4.25
C GLU A 207 17.42 -2.56 -4.09
N MET A 208 16.31 -1.86 -4.35
CA MET A 208 16.13 -0.42 -4.18
C MET A 208 17.22 0.41 -4.90
N PRO A 209 17.41 0.24 -6.23
CA PRO A 209 18.47 0.93 -6.96
C PRO A 209 18.13 2.40 -7.27
N GLY A 210 16.87 2.81 -7.17
CA GLY A 210 16.40 4.16 -7.53
C GLY A 210 17.14 5.30 -6.83
N ALA A 211 17.47 6.36 -7.57
CA ALA A 211 18.11 7.56 -7.02
C ALA A 211 17.18 8.31 -6.05
N SER A 212 15.86 8.20 -6.26
CA SER A 212 14.83 8.73 -5.36
C SER A 212 14.99 8.28 -3.91
N PHE A 213 15.60 7.12 -3.62
CA PHE A 213 15.87 6.73 -2.23
C PHE A 213 16.81 7.67 -1.48
N LEU A 214 17.61 8.47 -2.20
CA LEU A 214 18.46 9.50 -1.63
C LEU A 214 17.85 10.88 -1.84
N ASP A 215 17.39 11.18 -3.06
CA ASP A 215 16.92 12.51 -3.44
C ASP A 215 15.62 12.90 -2.72
N ASN A 216 14.74 11.92 -2.46
CA ASN A 216 13.45 12.14 -1.81
C ASN A 216 13.46 11.87 -0.30
N ASP A 217 14.53 11.31 0.28
CA ASP A 217 14.62 11.02 1.72
C ASP A 217 14.26 12.23 2.62
N PRO A 218 14.65 13.49 2.32
CA PRO A 218 14.27 14.64 3.15
C PRO A 218 12.78 15.00 3.13
N TYR A 219 11.99 14.38 2.24
CA TYR A 219 10.59 14.71 1.98
C TYR A 219 9.64 13.54 2.24
N ASP A 220 10.18 12.41 2.70
CA ASP A 220 9.44 11.20 3.01
C ASP A 220 9.60 10.83 4.50
N PHE A 221 8.85 9.84 4.96
CA PHE A 221 8.88 9.41 6.35
C PHE A 221 9.62 8.09 6.58
N GLY A 222 9.66 7.20 5.59
CA GLY A 222 10.50 6.00 5.62
C GLY A 222 11.97 6.30 5.32
N ASP A 223 12.85 5.31 5.50
CA ASP A 223 14.26 5.42 5.12
C ASP A 223 14.78 4.12 4.48
N ARG A 224 15.73 4.26 3.54
CA ARG A 224 16.31 3.12 2.80
C ARG A 224 16.99 2.11 3.72
N LYS A 225 17.69 2.55 4.76
CA LYS A 225 18.47 1.66 5.64
C LYS A 225 17.54 0.67 6.36
N THR A 226 16.41 1.16 6.88
CA THR A 226 15.40 0.34 7.55
C THR A 226 14.72 -0.60 6.55
N LEU A 227 14.39 -0.11 5.34
CA LEU A 227 13.82 -0.95 4.28
C LEU A 227 14.78 -2.07 3.84
N VAL A 228 16.09 -1.84 3.78
CA VAL A 228 17.09 -2.90 3.48
C VAL A 228 17.05 -4.01 4.54
N ALA A 229 16.90 -3.65 5.81
CA ALA A 229 16.79 -4.65 6.88
C ALA A 229 15.49 -5.45 6.76
N GLN A 230 14.38 -4.79 6.43
CA GLN A 230 13.07 -5.44 6.24
C GLN A 230 13.04 -6.32 4.99
N ALA A 231 13.64 -5.88 3.88
CA ALA A 231 13.78 -6.67 2.66
C ALA A 231 14.51 -7.99 2.94
N LYS A 232 15.63 -7.94 3.68
CA LYS A 232 16.38 -9.13 4.08
C LYS A 232 15.59 -10.04 5.02
N ALA A 233 14.89 -9.47 5.98
CA ALA A 233 14.05 -10.24 6.91
C ALA A 233 12.91 -10.97 6.18
N TYR A 234 12.29 -10.31 5.21
CA TYR A 234 11.26 -10.90 4.37
C TYR A 234 11.82 -11.95 3.42
N ALA A 235 12.88 -11.63 2.68
CA ALA A 235 13.44 -12.53 1.69
C ALA A 235 14.02 -13.83 2.27
N GLY A 236 14.46 -13.80 3.53
CA GLY A 236 15.11 -14.93 4.18
C GLY A 236 16.39 -15.32 3.43
N GLU A 237 16.39 -16.50 2.81
CA GLU A 237 17.52 -17.01 2.03
C GLU A 237 17.40 -16.69 0.53
N VAL A 238 16.26 -16.19 0.07
CA VAL A 238 16.02 -15.90 -1.35
C VAL A 238 16.73 -14.60 -1.74
N PRO A 239 17.45 -14.55 -2.89
CA PRO A 239 18.07 -13.32 -3.36
C PRO A 239 17.03 -12.21 -3.57
N LEU A 240 17.36 -10.96 -3.18
CA LEU A 240 16.45 -9.82 -3.36
C LEU A 240 16.10 -9.56 -4.84
N SER A 241 16.97 -9.97 -5.76
CA SER A 241 16.74 -9.87 -7.21
C SER A 241 15.78 -10.94 -7.76
N ASP A 242 15.37 -11.94 -6.96
CA ASP A 242 14.46 -13.00 -7.39
C ASP A 242 13.13 -12.38 -7.87
N PRO A 243 12.65 -12.70 -9.09
CA PRO A 243 11.46 -12.08 -9.67
C PRO A 243 10.17 -12.35 -8.89
N ARG A 244 10.16 -13.31 -7.96
CA ARG A 244 9.03 -13.57 -7.05
C ARG A 244 9.00 -12.63 -5.85
N LEU A 245 10.13 -12.01 -5.51
CA LEU A 245 10.27 -10.99 -4.45
C LEU A 245 10.27 -9.58 -5.03
N SER A 246 11.00 -9.41 -6.13
CA SER A 246 11.12 -8.16 -6.90
C SER A 246 10.51 -8.35 -8.29
N PRO A 247 9.17 -8.30 -8.42
CA PRO A 247 8.45 -8.38 -9.68
C PRO A 247 8.99 -7.50 -10.80
N VAL A 248 9.69 -6.40 -10.48
CA VAL A 248 10.38 -5.58 -11.50
C VAL A 248 11.35 -6.37 -12.37
N ASN A 249 11.80 -7.55 -11.93
CA ASN A 249 12.69 -8.45 -12.68
C ASN A 249 11.94 -9.56 -13.45
N ALA A 250 10.61 -9.65 -13.33
CA ALA A 250 9.78 -10.60 -14.07
C ALA A 250 9.42 -10.07 -15.47
N SER A 251 8.83 -10.93 -16.29
CA SER A 251 8.00 -10.48 -17.40
C SER A 251 6.60 -10.18 -16.89
N PHE A 252 5.92 -9.21 -17.49
CA PHE A 252 4.53 -8.80 -17.25
C PHE A 252 3.60 -9.14 -18.41
N ALA A 253 4.10 -9.76 -19.49
CA ALA A 253 3.27 -10.16 -20.61
C ALA A 253 2.11 -11.05 -20.15
N GLY A 254 0.90 -10.76 -20.64
CA GLY A 254 -0.32 -11.50 -20.29
C GLY A 254 -0.95 -11.16 -18.94
N LEU A 255 -0.44 -10.17 -18.20
CA LEU A 255 -1.11 -9.67 -16.99
C LEU A 255 -2.36 -8.84 -17.32
N ALA A 256 -3.31 -8.85 -16.38
CA ALA A 256 -4.47 -7.97 -16.40
C ALA A 256 -4.07 -6.48 -16.22
N PRO A 257 -4.95 -5.52 -16.56
CA PRO A 257 -4.67 -4.09 -16.41
C PRO A 257 -4.23 -3.70 -15.00
N ALA A 258 -3.38 -2.69 -14.89
CA ALA A 258 -2.86 -2.20 -13.63
C ALA A 258 -3.03 -0.69 -13.47
N PHE A 259 -3.38 -0.28 -12.25
CA PHE A 259 -3.23 1.10 -11.80
C PHE A 259 -2.01 1.18 -10.89
N VAL A 260 -1.07 2.04 -11.24
CA VAL A 260 0.17 2.24 -10.48
C VAL A 260 0.17 3.66 -9.94
N SER A 261 0.20 3.81 -8.63
CA SER A 261 0.31 5.11 -7.97
C SER A 261 1.72 5.32 -7.42
N ALA A 262 2.18 6.57 -7.43
CA ALA A 262 3.39 7.01 -6.75
C ALA A 262 3.22 8.44 -6.22
N GLY A 263 3.83 8.76 -5.09
CA GLY A 263 4.13 10.13 -4.70
C GLY A 263 5.32 10.70 -5.48
N GLU A 264 5.25 11.97 -5.90
CA GLU A 264 6.40 12.63 -6.56
C GLU A 264 7.63 12.73 -5.63
N CYS A 265 7.38 12.76 -4.31
CA CYS A 265 8.37 12.95 -3.27
C CYS A 265 8.65 11.68 -2.45
N GLU A 266 8.21 10.50 -2.90
CA GLU A 266 8.45 9.26 -2.18
C GLU A 266 9.78 8.60 -2.55
N ILE A 267 10.37 7.86 -1.61
CA ILE A 267 11.67 7.20 -1.80
C ILE A 267 11.65 6.08 -2.86
N PRO A 268 10.59 5.26 -3.04
CA PRO A 268 10.58 4.26 -4.13
C PRO A 268 10.15 4.80 -5.51
N ARG A 269 9.94 6.12 -5.67
CA ARG A 269 9.36 6.71 -6.90
C ARG A 269 10.02 6.20 -8.18
N ASP A 270 11.34 6.29 -8.29
CA ASP A 270 12.03 5.93 -9.54
C ASP A 270 11.87 4.45 -9.89
N ASP A 271 11.80 3.59 -8.88
CA ASP A 271 11.57 2.15 -9.05
C ASP A 271 10.13 1.87 -9.50
N ILE A 272 9.16 2.61 -8.97
CA ILE A 272 7.75 2.51 -9.39
C ILE A 272 7.56 3.01 -10.83
N LEU A 273 8.21 4.11 -11.21
CA LEU A 273 8.19 4.62 -12.58
C LEU A 273 8.82 3.62 -13.56
N ARG A 274 9.95 2.99 -13.18
CA ARG A 274 10.58 1.93 -13.97
C ARG A 274 9.68 0.71 -14.07
N LEU A 275 9.03 0.29 -12.99
CA LEU A 275 8.07 -0.81 -12.99
C LEU A 275 6.94 -0.53 -14.00
N ALA A 276 6.29 0.64 -13.90
CA ALA A 276 5.19 1.01 -14.79
C ALA A 276 5.62 1.07 -16.26
N ALA A 277 6.83 1.55 -16.55
CA ALA A 277 7.39 1.55 -17.90
C ALA A 277 7.59 0.11 -18.42
N ARG A 278 8.24 -0.76 -17.64
CA ARG A 278 8.43 -2.17 -18.02
C ARG A 278 7.11 -2.91 -18.23
N MET A 279 6.10 -2.67 -17.38
CA MET A 279 4.77 -3.25 -17.56
C MET A 279 4.13 -2.82 -18.89
N LYS A 280 4.26 -1.55 -19.26
CA LYS A 280 3.78 -1.04 -20.57
C LYS A 280 4.54 -1.64 -21.74
N ASP A 281 5.86 -1.75 -21.63
CA ASP A 281 6.72 -2.34 -22.67
C ASP A 281 6.36 -3.83 -22.91
N ASP A 282 5.96 -4.54 -21.85
CA ASP A 282 5.45 -5.93 -21.92
C ASP A 282 3.97 -6.02 -22.34
N GLY A 283 3.34 -4.89 -22.71
CA GLY A 283 1.99 -4.84 -23.28
C GLY A 283 0.84 -4.80 -22.28
N VAL A 284 1.11 -4.53 -21.00
CA VAL A 284 0.05 -4.37 -19.99
C VAL A 284 -0.62 -2.99 -20.15
N ASP A 285 -1.95 -2.96 -20.02
CA ASP A 285 -2.69 -1.70 -19.90
C ASP A 285 -2.43 -1.07 -18.51
N VAL A 286 -1.57 -0.05 -18.48
CA VAL A 286 -1.13 0.60 -17.24
C VAL A 286 -1.60 2.03 -17.18
N THR A 287 -2.42 2.33 -16.17
CA THR A 287 -2.69 3.71 -15.73
C THR A 287 -1.66 4.08 -14.65
N LEU A 288 -0.84 5.09 -14.92
CA LEU A 288 0.14 5.62 -13.96
C LEU A 288 -0.36 6.95 -13.40
N ASP A 289 -0.44 7.07 -12.08
CA ASP A 289 -0.84 8.28 -11.35
C ASP A 289 0.29 8.71 -10.41
N VAL A 290 0.96 9.81 -10.75
CA VAL A 290 2.03 10.39 -9.92
C VAL A 290 1.48 11.62 -9.22
N ALA A 291 1.28 11.52 -7.91
CA ALA A 291 0.68 12.57 -7.10
C ALA A 291 1.72 13.66 -6.79
N PRO A 292 1.52 14.92 -7.26
CA PRO A 292 2.50 15.98 -7.08
C PRO A 292 2.74 16.30 -5.61
N ASP A 293 3.99 16.61 -5.25
CA ASP A 293 4.45 16.92 -3.90
C ASP A 293 4.14 15.86 -2.82
N MET A 294 3.59 14.69 -3.15
CA MET A 294 3.17 13.71 -2.14
C MET A 294 4.34 12.80 -1.70
N PRO A 295 4.46 12.49 -0.39
CA PRO A 295 5.34 11.44 0.12
C PRO A 295 4.75 10.05 -0.16
N HIS A 296 5.39 9.01 0.38
CA HIS A 296 5.01 7.60 0.18
C HIS A 296 3.55 7.32 0.55
N ASP A 297 2.83 6.60 -0.31
CA ASP A 297 1.39 6.30 -0.18
C ASP A 297 0.46 7.53 -0.18
N PRO A 298 0.35 8.26 -1.31
CA PRO A 298 -0.50 9.44 -1.42
C PRO A 298 -1.95 9.24 -0.93
N ALA A 299 -2.55 8.07 -1.21
CA ALA A 299 -3.93 7.75 -0.85
C ALA A 299 -4.17 7.70 0.68
N VAL A 300 -3.15 7.36 1.47
CA VAL A 300 -3.23 7.37 2.95
C VAL A 300 -3.41 8.80 3.48
N PHE A 301 -2.97 9.80 2.73
CA PHE A 301 -3.07 11.21 3.09
C PHE A 301 -4.33 11.91 2.59
N ALA A 302 -5.33 11.16 2.12
CA ALA A 302 -6.58 11.71 1.55
C ALA A 302 -7.26 12.77 2.43
N GLN A 303 -7.28 12.57 3.75
CA GLN A 303 -7.86 13.55 4.68
C GLN A 303 -6.96 14.74 5.04
N TYR A 304 -5.68 14.68 4.68
CA TYR A 304 -4.68 15.67 5.10
C TYR A 304 -4.22 16.56 3.95
N HIS A 305 -4.35 16.11 2.70
CA HIS A 305 -3.83 16.84 1.54
C HIS A 305 -4.69 16.65 0.28
N PRO A 306 -5.01 17.72 -0.49
CA PRO A 306 -5.80 17.63 -1.72
C PRO A 306 -5.26 16.64 -2.75
N ASN A 307 -3.94 16.57 -2.93
CA ASN A 307 -3.33 15.61 -3.88
C ASN A 307 -3.45 14.17 -3.38
N GLY A 308 -3.51 13.94 -2.07
CA GLY A 308 -3.80 12.61 -1.52
C GLY A 308 -5.25 12.19 -1.76
N GLU A 309 -6.20 13.13 -1.62
CA GLU A 309 -7.61 12.88 -1.95
C GLU A 309 -7.77 12.62 -3.45
N ALA A 310 -7.09 13.40 -4.30
CA ALA A 310 -7.10 13.21 -5.74
C ALA A 310 -6.57 11.81 -6.13
N ALA A 311 -5.48 11.35 -5.52
CA ALA A 311 -4.91 10.02 -5.75
C ALA A 311 -5.87 8.90 -5.32
N LEU A 312 -6.48 9.01 -4.13
CA LEU A 312 -7.50 8.08 -3.66
C LEU A 312 -8.70 8.02 -4.64
N GLN A 313 -9.18 9.17 -5.10
CA GLN A 313 -10.30 9.25 -6.04
C GLN A 313 -9.94 8.71 -7.43
N ALA A 314 -8.69 8.88 -7.88
CA ALA A 314 -8.20 8.28 -9.11
C ALA A 314 -8.19 6.74 -9.02
N ALA A 315 -7.63 6.20 -7.94
CA ALA A 315 -7.67 4.77 -7.64
C ALA A 315 -9.11 4.23 -7.61
N ALA A 316 -10.01 4.90 -6.88
CA ALA A 316 -11.41 4.50 -6.77
C ALA A 316 -12.16 4.50 -8.11
N ARG A 317 -11.95 5.52 -8.94
CA ARG A 317 -12.51 5.57 -10.31
C ARG A 317 -11.98 4.43 -11.16
N TRP A 318 -10.70 4.13 -11.07
CA TRP A 318 -10.10 3.04 -11.81
C TRP A 318 -10.68 1.68 -11.40
N ILE A 319 -10.78 1.39 -10.09
CA ILE A 319 -11.43 0.16 -9.57
C ILE A 319 -12.84 0.02 -10.14
N LYS A 320 -13.64 1.10 -10.08
CA LYS A 320 -15.01 1.10 -10.58
C LYS A 320 -15.09 0.82 -12.09
N ALA A 321 -14.14 1.32 -12.88
CA ALA A 321 -14.08 1.11 -14.31
C ALA A 321 -13.66 -0.32 -14.70
N GLN A 322 -12.95 -1.03 -13.83
CA GLN A 322 -12.57 -2.43 -14.08
C GLN A 322 -13.76 -3.39 -13.98
N LEU A 323 -14.74 -3.07 -13.15
CA LEU A 323 -15.91 -3.91 -12.96
C LEU A 323 -17.04 -3.46 -13.93
N PRO A 324 -17.93 -4.37 -14.36
CA PRO A 324 -18.99 -4.03 -15.32
C PRO A 324 -19.92 -2.95 -14.76
N ALA A 325 -20.72 -2.33 -15.63
CA ALA A 325 -21.76 -1.42 -15.18
C ALA A 325 -22.75 -2.14 -14.23
N PRO A 326 -23.21 -1.51 -13.13
CA PRO A 326 -24.29 -2.05 -12.31
C PRO A 326 -25.51 -2.34 -13.18
N ARG A 327 -26.19 -3.46 -12.93
CA ARG A 327 -27.46 -3.78 -13.57
C ARG A 327 -28.60 -2.95 -13.00
#